data_AF-A0A8A4ZDQ6-F1
#
_entry.id   AF-A0A8A4ZDQ6-F1
#
_cell.length_a   1.000
_cell.length_b   1.000
_cell.length_c   1.000
_cell.angle_alpha   90.00
_cell.angle_beta   90.00
_cell.angle_gamma   90.00
#
_symmetry.space_group_name_H-M   'P 1'
#
loop_
_entity.id
_entity.type
_entity.pdbx_description
1 polymer ?
#
loop_
_entity_poly.entity_id
_entity_poly.type
_entity_poly.pdbx_seq_one_letter_code
_entity_poly.pdbx_strand_id
1 'polypeptide(L)'
;MPRLVLTATAAVLVAPGLLVVVLALVVGAVFSAACPASAVMVGPIPDQLQTTAADGSPVRLDRTQLGHAATIIATGSRTAGVGRDGVLVALMAGLTESGLRMFANTTAYPQSAAYPHDGDGHDHDSLGIFQMRPAAGWGTVAELMDPTYQAQAFFGGPDGPNHGSPRGLLDIPHWRDLPAATAAQAVEVSAYPSRYARYEPVAAAILTALTTPTDPAADGVAGLPHTSQAVFPLPEGTWSATSRFGMRVNPVTHVWALHAGVDLAAAAGTPVLATADGRVVAAGPGGGLGNRITLLHPTGTVASSGTVASVYGHLLDGGIHVDVGDVVRAGQHIGDVGSTGNSTNPHLHFELRPGDPGRLAIDPQPWLDATTQLTGDHLLPASATQAPVCPGLARASEATP
;
A
#
# COMPACT_ATOMS: atom_id res chain seq x y z
N MET A 1 79.64 43.83 22.94
CA MET A 1 80.61 42.73 23.11
C MET A 1 79.90 41.40 22.82
N PRO A 2 80.57 40.41 22.21
CA PRO A 2 80.02 39.65 21.08
C PRO A 2 79.64 38.20 21.44
N ARG A 3 78.73 37.58 20.67
CA ARG A 3 78.98 36.41 19.79
C ARG A 3 77.69 35.63 19.45
N LEU A 4 77.58 35.33 18.15
CA LEU A 4 76.73 34.33 17.50
C LEU A 4 76.64 33.01 18.27
N VAL A 5 75.47 32.33 18.22
CA VAL A 5 75.37 30.94 17.74
C VAL A 5 74.04 30.72 17.00
N LEU A 6 74.17 30.01 15.88
CA LEU A 6 73.19 29.59 14.87
C LEU A 6 72.31 28.42 15.37
N THR A 7 71.04 28.43 14.97
CA THR A 7 70.18 27.29 14.54
C THR A 7 70.12 25.98 15.34
N ALA A 8 68.90 25.54 15.67
CA ALA A 8 68.30 24.34 15.05
C ALA A 8 66.83 24.16 15.49
N THR A 9 65.96 24.03 14.48
CA THR A 9 64.58 23.56 14.57
C THR A 9 64.50 22.12 15.07
N ALA A 10 63.58 21.85 15.99
CA ALA A 10 62.98 20.53 16.16
C ALA A 10 61.47 20.72 16.40
N ALA A 11 60.68 20.27 15.43
CA ALA A 11 59.25 20.05 15.57
C ALA A 11 58.99 18.94 16.60
N VAL A 12 57.78 18.92 17.18
CA VAL A 12 56.85 17.78 17.22
C VAL A 12 55.84 17.93 18.37
N LEU A 13 54.55 17.85 17.99
CA LEU A 13 53.35 17.47 18.77
C LEU A 13 52.91 18.35 19.94
N VAL A 14 51.87 19.18 19.73
CA VAL A 14 50.50 18.91 20.23
C VAL A 14 49.48 19.47 19.23
N ALA A 15 48.60 18.58 18.77
CA ALA A 15 47.56 18.74 17.76
C ALA A 15 46.39 19.64 18.24
N PRO A 16 45.48 20.07 17.32
CA PRO A 16 44.72 21.31 17.44
C PRO A 16 43.41 21.14 18.23
N GLY A 17 43.36 21.71 19.44
CA GLY A 17 42.13 21.91 20.21
C GLY A 17 41.31 23.13 19.78
N LEU A 18 41.42 23.58 18.52
CA LEU A 18 40.77 24.80 18.03
C LEU A 18 40.12 24.63 16.64
N LEU A 19 39.66 23.42 16.32
CA LEU A 19 38.80 23.13 15.16
C LEU A 19 37.49 22.41 15.57
N VAL A 20 37.00 22.68 16.78
CA VAL A 20 35.72 22.11 17.27
C VAL A 20 34.66 23.19 17.55
N VAL A 21 35.03 24.48 17.52
CA VAL A 21 34.12 25.57 17.90
C VAL A 21 33.47 26.28 16.69
N VAL A 22 33.87 25.96 15.45
CA VAL A 22 33.22 26.49 14.23
C VAL A 22 32.33 25.45 13.52
N LEU A 23 32.36 24.17 13.93
CA LEU A 23 31.46 23.13 13.41
C LEU A 23 30.12 23.05 14.17
N ALA A 24 29.94 23.83 15.24
CA ALA A 24 28.74 23.79 16.10
C ALA A 24 27.66 24.84 15.75
N LEU A 25 27.81 25.60 14.65
CA LEU A 25 26.84 26.64 14.25
C LEU A 25 26.19 26.43 12.87
N VAL A 26 26.33 25.24 12.26
CA VAL A 26 25.59 24.86 11.03
C VAL A 26 24.86 23.51 11.16
N VAL A 27 24.89 22.86 12.33
CA VAL A 27 24.14 21.60 12.59
C VAL A 27 22.76 21.88 13.21
N GLY A 28 22.22 23.08 13.00
CA GLY A 28 20.97 23.56 13.57
C GLY A 28 19.87 23.81 12.55
N ALA A 29 19.77 23.01 11.49
CA ALA A 29 18.60 23.01 10.58
C ALA A 29 18.60 21.78 9.66
N VAL A 30 18.78 20.59 10.22
CA VAL A 30 18.33 19.35 9.56
C VAL A 30 17.47 18.61 10.58
N PHE A 31 16.35 19.23 10.93
CA PHE A 31 15.22 18.41 11.34
C PHE A 31 14.88 17.56 10.13
N SER A 32 15.25 16.28 10.20
CA SER A 32 14.55 15.24 9.49
C SER A 32 13.07 15.47 9.77
N ALA A 33 12.36 16.03 8.80
CA ALA A 33 10.94 15.76 8.65
C ALA A 33 10.88 14.25 8.37
N ALA A 34 10.91 13.45 9.44
CA ALA A 34 10.37 12.12 9.39
C ALA A 34 8.96 12.30 8.87
N CYS A 35 8.69 11.83 7.64
CA CYS A 35 7.33 11.72 7.16
C CYS A 35 6.53 11.05 8.29
N PRO A 36 5.47 11.68 8.82
CA PRO A 36 4.56 10.93 9.64
C PRO A 36 4.10 9.75 8.78
N ALA A 37 4.26 8.53 9.29
CA ALA A 37 3.62 7.36 8.70
C ALA A 37 2.17 7.74 8.45
N SER A 38 1.71 7.63 7.20
CA SER A 38 0.43 8.17 6.75
C SER A 38 -0.68 7.81 7.74
N ALA A 39 -1.12 8.81 8.51
CA ALA A 39 -2.18 8.61 9.49
C ALA A 39 -3.46 8.38 8.70
N VAL A 40 -3.97 7.15 8.73
CA VAL A 40 -5.23 6.81 8.09
C VAL A 40 -6.35 7.43 8.93
N MET A 41 -6.96 8.51 8.44
CA MET A 41 -8.06 9.15 9.15
C MET A 41 -9.35 8.37 8.93
N VAL A 42 -10.02 8.04 10.03
CA VAL A 42 -11.32 7.36 9.99
C VAL A 42 -12.37 8.35 9.50
N GLY A 43 -13.03 8.01 8.40
CA GLY A 43 -14.14 8.75 7.82
C GLY A 43 -15.48 8.46 8.50
N PRO A 44 -16.59 8.99 7.98
CA PRO A 44 -17.92 8.71 8.52
C PRO A 44 -18.26 7.21 8.41
N ILE A 45 -18.70 6.63 9.52
CA ILE A 45 -19.11 5.22 9.58
C ILE A 45 -20.48 5.08 8.89
N PRO A 46 -20.62 4.24 7.83
CA PRO A 46 -21.89 4.02 7.17
C PRO A 46 -22.80 3.13 8.02
N ASP A 47 -24.11 3.16 7.75
CA ASP A 47 -25.08 2.35 8.48
C ASP A 47 -24.91 0.84 8.26
N GLN A 48 -24.36 0.46 7.10
CA GLN A 48 -24.11 -0.91 6.74
C GLN A 48 -23.10 -1.00 5.59
N LEU A 49 -22.35 -2.10 5.53
CA LEU A 49 -21.49 -2.48 4.40
C LEU A 49 -21.90 -3.85 3.88
N GLN A 50 -22.10 -3.97 2.57
CA GLN A 50 -22.31 -5.26 1.90
C GLN A 50 -21.14 -5.54 0.97
N THR A 51 -20.59 -6.74 1.06
CA THR A 51 -19.44 -7.17 0.27
C THR A 51 -19.43 -8.70 0.15
N THR A 52 -18.39 -9.27 -0.44
CA THR A 52 -18.23 -10.71 -0.64
C THR A 52 -16.91 -11.18 -0.04
N ALA A 53 -16.94 -12.32 0.66
CA ALA A 53 -15.73 -13.02 1.09
C ALA A 53 -15.00 -13.66 -0.11
N ALA A 54 -13.77 -14.14 0.10
CA ALA A 54 -12.94 -14.73 -0.96
C ALA A 54 -13.56 -16.00 -1.59
N ASP A 55 -14.44 -16.70 -0.88
CA ASP A 55 -15.20 -17.85 -1.37
C ASP A 55 -16.48 -17.46 -2.15
N GLY A 56 -16.70 -16.16 -2.39
CA GLY A 56 -17.87 -15.62 -3.07
C GLY A 56 -19.12 -15.49 -2.19
N SER A 57 -19.06 -15.91 -0.92
CA SER A 57 -20.23 -15.80 -0.03
C SER A 57 -20.49 -14.34 0.36
N PRO A 58 -21.77 -13.91 0.42
CA PRO A 58 -22.11 -12.54 0.79
C PRO A 58 -21.84 -12.29 2.27
N VAL A 59 -21.30 -11.10 2.56
CA VAL A 59 -21.05 -10.61 3.92
C VAL A 59 -21.74 -9.26 4.09
N ARG A 60 -22.47 -9.13 5.20
CA ARG A 60 -23.17 -7.90 5.60
C ARG A 60 -22.69 -7.50 6.99
N LEU A 61 -22.21 -6.28 7.12
CA LEU A 61 -21.75 -5.69 8.37
C LEU A 61 -22.63 -4.50 8.70
N ASP A 62 -23.12 -4.42 9.93
CA ASP A 62 -23.90 -3.29 10.42
C ASP A 62 -22.99 -2.15 10.96
N ARG A 63 -23.63 -1.03 11.32
CA ARG A 63 -22.97 0.15 11.87
C ARG A 63 -22.14 -0.14 13.12
N THR A 64 -22.56 -1.08 13.96
CA THR A 64 -21.86 -1.43 15.21
C THR A 64 -20.56 -2.17 14.89
N GLN A 65 -20.62 -3.18 14.02
CA GLN A 65 -19.43 -3.90 13.55
C GLN A 65 -18.43 -2.97 12.84
N LEU A 66 -18.94 -2.02 12.06
CA LEU A 66 -18.12 -1.00 11.40
C LEU A 66 -17.54 0.01 12.39
N GLY A 67 -18.21 0.28 13.52
CA GLY A 67 -17.67 1.06 14.63
C GLY A 67 -16.49 0.38 15.32
N HIS A 68 -16.56 -0.93 15.53
CA HIS A 68 -15.43 -1.70 16.03
C HIS A 68 -14.25 -1.71 15.05
N ALA A 69 -14.52 -1.87 13.76
CA ALA A 69 -13.50 -1.75 12.73
C ALA A 69 -12.86 -0.36 12.67
N ALA A 70 -13.65 0.70 12.82
CA ALA A 70 -13.15 2.07 12.90
C ALA A 70 -12.18 2.24 14.09
N THR A 71 -12.47 1.64 15.24
CA THR A 71 -11.57 1.65 16.40
C THR A 71 -10.26 0.92 16.10
N ILE A 72 -10.29 -0.23 15.43
CA ILE A 72 -9.09 -0.97 15.00
C ILE A 72 -8.24 -0.11 14.05
N ILE A 73 -8.87 0.52 13.06
CA ILE A 73 -8.21 1.40 12.09
C ILE A 73 -7.57 2.60 12.80
N ALA A 74 -8.32 3.32 13.63
CA ALA A 74 -7.82 4.49 14.36
C ALA A 74 -6.68 4.15 15.32
N THR A 75 -6.72 2.96 15.92
CA THR A 75 -5.66 2.47 16.80
C THR A 75 -4.41 2.15 15.99
N GLY A 76 -4.51 1.29 14.97
CA GLY A 76 -3.35 0.90 14.16
C GLY A 76 -2.71 2.07 13.41
N SER A 77 -3.50 3.09 13.04
CA SER A 77 -2.99 4.31 12.42
C SER A 77 -2.15 5.18 13.36
N ARG A 78 -2.34 5.04 14.67
CA ARG A 78 -1.55 5.74 15.70
C ARG A 78 -0.41 4.89 16.25
N THR A 79 -0.40 3.60 15.97
CA THR A 79 0.65 2.68 16.42
C THR A 79 1.79 2.65 15.40
N ALA A 80 2.97 3.12 15.81
CA ALA A 80 4.15 3.11 14.98
C ALA A 80 4.47 1.69 14.49
N GLY A 81 4.77 1.55 13.21
CA GLY A 81 5.11 0.26 12.64
C GLY A 81 3.93 -0.67 12.35
N VAL A 82 2.66 -0.27 12.53
CA VAL A 82 1.50 -1.06 12.08
C VAL A 82 1.13 -0.71 10.64
N GLY A 83 0.77 0.55 10.38
CA GLY A 83 0.38 1.03 9.05
C GLY A 83 -0.86 0.33 8.48
N ARG A 84 -1.16 0.57 7.19
CA ARG A 84 -2.35 0.01 6.53
C ARG A 84 -2.35 -1.53 6.48
N ASP A 85 -1.20 -2.15 6.24
CA ASP A 85 -1.09 -3.61 6.16
C ASP A 85 -1.33 -4.28 7.52
N GLY A 86 -0.85 -3.70 8.62
CA GLY A 86 -1.12 -4.23 9.95
C GLY A 86 -2.59 -4.08 10.33
N VAL A 87 -3.23 -2.97 9.96
CA VAL A 87 -4.68 -2.78 10.14
C VAL A 87 -5.48 -3.80 9.33
N LEU A 88 -5.07 -4.12 8.09
CA LEU A 88 -5.70 -5.17 7.28
C LEU A 88 -5.66 -6.52 8.00
N VAL A 89 -4.50 -6.89 8.55
CA VAL A 89 -4.30 -8.12 9.33
C VAL A 89 -5.23 -8.17 10.55
N ALA A 90 -5.34 -7.08 11.31
CA ALA A 90 -6.24 -6.99 12.46
C ALA A 90 -7.73 -7.10 12.07
N LEU A 91 -8.15 -6.45 10.99
CA LEU A 91 -9.53 -6.56 10.51
C LEU A 91 -9.86 -7.99 10.06
N MET A 92 -8.92 -8.68 9.39
CA MET A 92 -9.07 -10.09 9.04
C MET A 92 -9.21 -10.99 10.27
N ALA A 93 -8.41 -10.74 11.31
CA ALA A 93 -8.50 -11.46 12.57
C ALA A 93 -9.87 -11.23 13.24
N GLY A 94 -10.27 -9.98 13.49
CA GLY A 94 -11.55 -9.66 14.11
C GLY A 94 -12.77 -10.20 13.33
N LEU A 95 -12.73 -10.17 11.99
CA LEU A 95 -13.76 -10.79 11.15
C LEU A 95 -13.82 -12.32 11.31
N THR A 96 -12.68 -12.96 11.49
CA THR A 96 -12.58 -14.42 11.65
C THR A 96 -13.04 -14.86 13.04
N GLU A 97 -12.60 -14.15 14.07
CA GLU A 97 -12.82 -14.54 15.47
C GLU A 97 -14.23 -14.23 15.96
N SER A 98 -14.78 -13.06 15.61
CA SER A 98 -16.08 -12.62 16.11
C SER A 98 -17.02 -12.08 15.05
N GLY A 99 -16.55 -11.95 13.80
CA GLY A 99 -17.25 -11.14 12.80
C GLY A 99 -17.24 -9.66 13.16
N LEU A 100 -16.18 -9.17 13.82
CA LEU A 100 -16.07 -7.80 14.35
C LEU A 100 -17.11 -7.46 15.42
N ARG A 101 -17.52 -8.44 16.22
CA ARG A 101 -18.44 -8.23 17.33
C ARG A 101 -17.71 -8.24 18.66
N MET A 102 -18.13 -7.36 19.54
CA MET A 102 -17.62 -7.28 20.89
C MET A 102 -18.36 -8.27 21.79
N PHE A 103 -17.84 -9.49 21.99
CA PHE A 103 -18.50 -10.49 22.82
C PHE A 103 -18.09 -10.41 24.30
N ALA A 104 -19.07 -10.40 25.20
CA ALA A 104 -18.88 -10.77 26.59
C ALA A 104 -18.73 -12.29 26.74
N ASN A 105 -18.43 -12.78 27.94
CA ASN A 105 -18.47 -14.20 28.26
C ASN A 105 -18.95 -14.34 29.70
N THR A 106 -20.27 -14.32 29.89
CA THR A 106 -20.88 -14.30 31.22
C THR A 106 -20.74 -15.63 31.96
N THR A 107 -20.45 -16.72 31.22
CA THR A 107 -20.22 -18.04 31.81
C THR A 107 -18.86 -18.11 32.50
N ALA A 108 -17.79 -17.67 31.84
CA ALA A 108 -16.45 -17.64 32.42
C ALA A 108 -16.23 -16.42 33.32
N TYR A 109 -16.78 -15.27 32.92
CA TYR A 109 -16.62 -13.98 33.57
C TYR A 109 -17.96 -13.24 33.68
N PRO A 110 -18.79 -13.54 34.69
CA PRO A 110 -20.09 -12.88 34.87
C PRO A 110 -20.02 -11.35 34.86
N GLN A 111 -18.93 -10.77 35.38
CA GLN A 111 -18.70 -9.33 35.38
C GLN A 111 -18.51 -8.71 33.98
N SER A 112 -18.22 -9.50 32.94
CA SER A 112 -18.09 -9.00 31.56
C SER A 112 -19.41 -8.42 31.02
N ALA A 113 -20.56 -8.88 31.54
CA ALA A 113 -21.88 -8.33 31.21
C ALA A 113 -22.05 -6.84 31.54
N ALA A 114 -21.23 -6.32 32.45
CA ALA A 114 -21.30 -4.92 32.89
C ALA A 114 -20.66 -3.93 31.90
N TYR A 115 -19.94 -4.42 30.88
CA TYR A 115 -19.28 -3.60 29.87
C TYR A 115 -20.10 -3.57 28.56
N PRO A 116 -19.95 -2.54 27.71
CA PRO A 116 -20.59 -2.51 26.39
C PRO A 116 -20.19 -3.74 25.55
N HIS A 117 -21.19 -4.44 25.01
CA HIS A 117 -21.00 -5.65 24.21
C HIS A 117 -22.14 -5.85 23.21
N ASP A 118 -21.87 -6.63 22.17
CA ASP A 118 -22.81 -6.94 21.08
C ASP A 118 -23.52 -8.30 21.28
N GLY A 119 -23.06 -9.08 22.25
CA GLY A 119 -23.63 -10.37 22.62
C GLY A 119 -22.78 -11.11 23.63
N ASP A 120 -23.19 -12.33 23.94
CA ASP A 120 -22.46 -13.24 24.82
C ASP A 120 -21.83 -14.38 24.01
N GLY A 121 -20.52 -14.57 24.17
CA GLY A 121 -19.72 -15.63 23.60
C GLY A 121 -19.58 -16.81 24.56
N HIS A 122 -19.18 -17.95 24.01
CA HIS A 122 -19.16 -19.23 24.74
C HIS A 122 -17.91 -20.06 24.43
N ASP A 123 -17.03 -19.55 23.56
CA ASP A 123 -15.80 -20.27 23.21
C ASP A 123 -14.77 -20.05 24.32
N HIS A 124 -14.49 -21.12 25.06
CA HIS A 124 -13.63 -21.09 26.25
C HIS A 124 -13.96 -19.91 27.20
N ASP A 125 -12.93 -19.18 27.63
CA ASP A 125 -12.99 -17.95 28.41
C ASP A 125 -12.64 -16.72 27.54
N SER A 126 -12.85 -16.80 26.22
CA SER A 126 -12.51 -15.71 25.31
C SER A 126 -13.46 -14.52 25.44
N LEU A 127 -12.92 -13.32 25.22
CA LEU A 127 -13.63 -12.04 25.27
C LEU A 127 -13.31 -11.20 24.03
N GLY A 128 -14.27 -10.35 23.66
CA GLY A 128 -14.06 -9.23 22.75
C GLY A 128 -13.96 -9.58 21.26
N ILE A 129 -13.41 -8.64 20.48
CA ILE A 129 -13.37 -8.70 19.01
C ILE A 129 -12.42 -9.78 18.51
N PHE A 130 -11.27 -9.92 19.17
CA PHE A 130 -10.22 -10.88 18.81
C PHE A 130 -10.30 -12.18 19.61
N GLN A 131 -11.37 -12.38 20.40
CA GLN A 131 -11.55 -13.58 21.23
C GLN A 131 -10.32 -13.88 22.13
N MET A 132 -9.77 -12.82 22.73
CA MET A 132 -8.61 -12.88 23.61
C MET A 132 -8.97 -13.40 25.00
N ARG A 133 -8.03 -14.07 25.66
CA ARG A 133 -8.29 -14.79 26.93
C ARG A 133 -7.47 -14.18 28.08
N PRO A 134 -8.11 -13.77 29.20
CA PRO A 134 -7.38 -13.34 30.39
C PRO A 134 -6.46 -14.43 30.94
N ALA A 135 -6.90 -15.69 30.93
CA ALA A 135 -6.08 -16.81 31.40
C ALA A 135 -4.82 -17.05 30.55
N ALA A 136 -4.79 -16.58 29.30
CA ALA A 136 -3.63 -16.65 28.42
C ALA A 136 -2.69 -15.44 28.58
N GLY A 137 -3.05 -14.43 29.39
CA GLY A 137 -2.23 -13.26 29.67
C GLY A 137 -2.47 -12.06 28.75
N TRP A 138 -3.52 -12.07 27.92
CA TRP A 138 -3.81 -10.94 27.01
C TRP A 138 -4.26 -9.65 27.72
N GLY A 139 -4.77 -9.75 28.94
CA GLY A 139 -5.25 -8.62 29.73
C GLY A 139 -6.31 -9.03 30.75
N THR A 140 -6.75 -8.10 31.59
CA THR A 140 -7.88 -8.28 32.50
C THR A 140 -9.21 -8.28 31.74
N VAL A 141 -10.30 -8.72 32.38
CA VAL A 141 -11.64 -8.67 31.78
C VAL A 141 -12.03 -7.24 31.39
N ALA A 142 -11.70 -6.24 32.22
CA ALA A 142 -12.01 -4.84 31.92
C ALA A 142 -11.29 -4.35 30.65
N GLU A 143 -10.01 -4.69 30.53
CA GLU A 143 -9.17 -4.34 29.38
C GLU A 143 -9.62 -5.08 28.12
N LEU A 144 -9.91 -6.38 28.20
CA LEU A 144 -10.41 -7.14 27.06
C LEU A 144 -11.84 -6.78 26.67
N MET A 145 -12.59 -6.08 27.55
CA MET A 145 -13.87 -5.48 27.22
C MET A 145 -13.76 -4.06 26.61
N ASP A 146 -12.54 -3.56 26.39
CA ASP A 146 -12.27 -2.31 25.67
C ASP A 146 -11.74 -2.60 24.25
N PRO A 147 -12.44 -2.16 23.19
CA PRO A 147 -12.01 -2.40 21.81
C PRO A 147 -10.69 -1.70 21.44
N THR A 148 -10.34 -0.59 22.10
CA THR A 148 -9.07 0.12 21.88
C THR A 148 -7.92 -0.68 22.47
N TYR A 149 -8.06 -1.14 23.72
CA TYR A 149 -7.05 -1.98 24.37
C TYR A 149 -6.81 -3.26 23.57
N GLN A 150 -7.88 -3.93 23.14
CA GLN A 150 -7.77 -5.15 22.34
C GLN A 150 -7.02 -4.95 21.03
N ALA A 151 -7.29 -3.86 20.32
CA ALA A 151 -6.54 -3.52 19.12
C ALA A 151 -5.06 -3.23 19.43
N GLN A 152 -4.77 -2.51 20.52
CA GLN A 152 -3.38 -2.27 20.96
C GLN A 152 -2.66 -3.58 21.32
N ALA A 153 -3.32 -4.48 22.06
CA ALA A 153 -2.77 -5.78 22.42
C ALA A 153 -2.54 -6.65 21.17
N PHE A 154 -3.49 -6.67 20.23
CA PHE A 154 -3.34 -7.39 18.96
C PHE A 154 -2.11 -6.92 18.18
N PHE A 155 -1.92 -5.61 18.06
CA PHE A 155 -0.72 -5.07 17.41
C PHE A 155 0.55 -5.37 18.22
N GLY A 156 0.47 -5.33 19.55
CA GLY A 156 1.55 -5.66 20.47
C GLY A 156 2.82 -4.84 20.24
N GLY A 157 3.97 -5.51 20.31
CA GLY A 157 5.27 -4.86 20.27
C GLY A 157 5.82 -4.56 21.67
N PRO A 158 7.07 -4.07 21.76
CA PRO A 158 7.75 -3.82 23.03
C PRO A 158 7.05 -2.78 23.90
N ASP A 159 6.32 -1.84 23.27
CA ASP A 159 5.53 -0.80 23.95
C ASP A 159 4.02 -1.16 24.02
N GLY A 160 3.64 -2.36 23.57
CA GLY A 160 2.27 -2.85 23.61
C GLY A 160 1.83 -3.23 25.03
N PRO A 161 0.52 -3.21 25.32
CA PRO A 161 -0.01 -3.46 26.67
C PRO A 161 0.19 -4.90 27.15
N ASN A 162 0.42 -5.83 26.23
CA ASN A 162 0.77 -7.23 26.48
C ASN A 162 2.27 -7.47 26.72
N HIS A 163 3.12 -6.43 26.67
CA HIS A 163 4.56 -6.51 26.96
C HIS A 163 5.29 -7.65 26.19
N GLY A 164 4.86 -7.93 24.95
CA GLY A 164 5.40 -8.99 24.10
C GLY A 164 4.97 -10.42 24.46
N SER A 165 4.09 -10.61 25.45
CA SER A 165 3.57 -11.94 25.83
C SER A 165 2.15 -11.88 26.40
N PRO A 166 1.13 -12.43 25.72
CA PRO A 166 1.18 -13.08 24.40
C PRO A 166 1.69 -12.14 23.31
N ARG A 167 2.35 -12.67 22.29
CA ARG A 167 2.92 -11.86 21.20
C ARG A 167 1.80 -11.20 20.39
N GLY A 168 1.94 -9.91 20.08
CA GLY A 168 1.12 -9.25 19.06
C GLY A 168 1.80 -9.27 17.69
N LEU A 169 1.20 -8.59 16.72
CA LEU A 169 1.67 -8.52 15.34
C LEU A 169 3.12 -8.01 15.23
N LEU A 170 3.45 -6.95 15.95
CA LEU A 170 4.77 -6.31 15.90
C LEU A 170 5.87 -7.13 16.57
N ASP A 171 5.52 -8.12 17.37
CA ASP A 171 6.46 -9.06 17.99
C ASP A 171 6.86 -10.20 17.04
N ILE A 172 6.20 -10.32 15.88
CA ILE A 172 6.49 -11.34 14.87
C ILE A 172 7.61 -10.82 13.95
N PRO A 173 8.77 -11.50 13.89
CA PRO A 173 9.86 -11.11 13.00
C PRO A 173 9.40 -11.13 11.53
N HIS A 174 9.72 -10.08 10.79
CA HIS A 174 9.44 -9.99 9.35
C HIS A 174 7.95 -10.18 8.99
N TRP A 175 7.03 -9.84 9.91
CA TRP A 175 5.59 -10.06 9.68
C TRP A 175 5.06 -9.40 8.40
N ARG A 176 5.67 -8.30 7.96
CA ARG A 176 5.33 -7.61 6.71
C ARG A 176 5.59 -8.43 5.45
N ASP A 177 6.53 -9.36 5.53
CA ASP A 177 6.89 -10.25 4.42
C ASP A 177 5.96 -11.47 4.36
N LEU A 178 5.09 -11.65 5.38
CA LEU A 178 4.11 -12.72 5.42
C LEU A 178 2.83 -12.31 4.68
N PRO A 179 2.13 -13.27 4.05
CA PRO A 179 0.74 -13.06 3.64
C PRO A 179 -0.11 -12.60 4.84
N ALA A 180 -1.05 -11.67 4.63
CA ALA A 180 -1.82 -11.07 5.72
C ALA A 180 -2.57 -12.12 6.57
N ALA A 181 -3.11 -13.16 5.93
CA ALA A 181 -3.74 -14.28 6.62
C ALA A 181 -2.76 -15.08 7.49
N THR A 182 -1.51 -15.23 7.04
CA THR A 182 -0.44 -15.90 7.80
C THR A 182 -0.02 -15.05 8.99
N ALA A 183 0.07 -13.74 8.84
CA ALA A 183 0.35 -12.83 9.95
C ALA A 183 -0.79 -12.85 10.99
N ALA A 184 -2.05 -12.83 10.56
CA ALA A 184 -3.21 -12.94 11.46
C ALA A 184 -3.19 -14.25 12.26
N GLN A 185 -2.99 -15.38 11.58
CA GLN A 185 -2.84 -16.69 12.22
C GLN A 185 -1.65 -16.73 13.19
N ALA A 186 -0.55 -16.04 12.88
CA ALA A 186 0.63 -16.03 13.74
C ALA A 186 0.41 -15.26 15.05
N VAL A 187 -0.51 -14.29 15.07
CA VAL A 187 -0.97 -13.60 16.29
C VAL A 187 -1.97 -14.46 17.06
N GLU A 188 -3.03 -14.93 16.39
CA GLU A 188 -4.16 -15.61 17.03
C GLU A 188 -3.86 -17.07 17.44
N VAL A 189 -2.97 -17.73 16.70
CA VAL A 189 -2.60 -19.14 16.93
C VAL A 189 -3.83 -20.07 16.94
N SER A 190 -4.77 -19.82 16.02
CA SER A 190 -5.97 -20.65 15.87
C SER A 190 -5.65 -22.06 15.36
N ALA A 191 -6.54 -23.02 15.64
CA ALA A 191 -6.43 -24.39 15.13
C ALA A 191 -6.71 -24.50 13.62
N TYR A 192 -7.17 -23.42 12.98
CA TYR A 192 -7.62 -23.40 11.58
C TYR A 192 -6.94 -22.29 10.75
N PRO A 193 -5.67 -22.48 10.36
CA PRO A 193 -4.83 -21.41 9.80
C PRO A 193 -5.32 -20.82 8.47
N SER A 194 -6.16 -21.52 7.72
CA SER A 194 -6.69 -21.04 6.44
C SER A 194 -7.92 -20.13 6.56
N ARG A 195 -8.49 -19.94 7.76
CA ARG A 195 -9.76 -19.19 7.92
C ARG A 195 -9.63 -17.69 7.64
N TYR A 196 -8.50 -17.08 7.97
CA TYR A 196 -8.30 -15.63 7.84
C TYR A 196 -8.32 -15.15 6.39
N ALA A 197 -7.76 -15.94 5.46
CA ALA A 197 -7.70 -15.59 4.04
C ALA A 197 -9.08 -15.37 3.42
N ARG A 198 -10.12 -16.03 3.95
CA ARG A 198 -11.51 -15.85 3.52
C ARG A 198 -11.97 -14.39 3.62
N TYR A 199 -11.51 -13.67 4.64
CA TYR A 199 -12.00 -12.34 4.99
C TYR A 199 -11.12 -11.20 4.48
N GLU A 200 -10.02 -11.49 3.78
CA GLU A 200 -9.15 -10.45 3.22
C GLU A 200 -9.90 -9.44 2.33
N PRO A 201 -10.79 -9.85 1.40
CA PRO A 201 -11.55 -8.88 0.59
C PRO A 201 -12.51 -8.03 1.42
N VAL A 202 -13.05 -8.59 2.50
CA VAL A 202 -13.97 -7.90 3.42
C VAL A 202 -13.21 -6.86 4.24
N ALA A 203 -12.05 -7.22 4.79
CA ALA A 203 -11.17 -6.31 5.52
C ALA A 203 -10.72 -5.13 4.64
N ALA A 204 -10.37 -5.40 3.38
CA ALA A 204 -10.03 -4.36 2.40
C ALA A 204 -11.22 -3.44 2.09
N ALA A 205 -12.44 -3.99 1.97
CA ALA A 205 -13.66 -3.22 1.77
C ALA A 205 -13.96 -2.30 2.96
N ILE A 206 -13.75 -2.77 4.18
CA ILE A 206 -13.91 -1.96 5.40
C ILE A 206 -12.88 -0.82 5.44
N LEU A 207 -11.61 -1.11 5.17
CA LEU A 207 -10.57 -0.08 5.06
C LEU A 207 -10.97 0.98 4.03
N THR A 208 -11.49 0.56 2.88
CA THR A 208 -11.93 1.51 1.84
C THR A 208 -13.12 2.35 2.31
N ALA A 209 -14.11 1.73 2.95
CA ALA A 209 -15.33 2.41 3.40
C ALA A 209 -15.09 3.37 4.58
N LEU A 210 -14.17 3.04 5.48
CA LEU A 210 -13.97 3.74 6.75
C LEU A 210 -12.77 4.67 6.75
N THR A 211 -11.99 4.75 5.68
CA THR A 211 -10.82 5.61 5.63
C THR A 211 -11.04 6.71 4.61
N THR A 212 -10.96 7.96 5.06
CA THR A 212 -10.87 9.09 4.14
C THR A 212 -9.41 9.17 3.69
N PRO A 213 -9.12 9.32 2.38
CA PRO A 213 -7.75 9.42 1.92
C PRO A 213 -7.07 10.64 2.56
N THR A 214 -6.24 10.44 3.58
CA THR A 214 -5.27 11.44 4.02
C THR A 214 -3.98 11.24 3.24
N ASP A 215 -3.94 11.83 2.04
CA ASP A 215 -2.70 12.27 1.42
C ASP A 215 -2.99 13.54 0.59
N PRO A 216 -2.12 14.56 0.62
CA PRO A 216 -2.28 15.81 -0.14
C PRO A 216 -2.20 15.62 -1.67
N ALA A 217 -2.20 14.38 -2.17
CA ALA A 217 -2.32 14.01 -3.58
C ALA A 217 -3.71 13.46 -3.97
N ALA A 218 -4.66 13.37 -3.02
CA ALA A 218 -5.98 12.76 -3.23
C ALA A 218 -6.99 13.61 -4.02
N ASP A 219 -6.64 14.83 -4.46
CA ASP A 219 -7.46 15.60 -5.41
C ASP A 219 -7.34 15.10 -6.86
N GLY A 220 -6.55 14.05 -7.14
CA GLY A 220 -6.29 13.58 -8.51
C GLY A 220 -7.17 12.45 -9.04
N VAL A 221 -8.00 11.80 -8.21
CA VAL A 221 -8.79 10.62 -8.62
C VAL A 221 -10.31 10.84 -8.59
N ALA A 222 -10.78 11.86 -7.87
CA ALA A 222 -12.18 12.28 -7.93
C ALA A 222 -12.38 13.15 -9.20
N GLY A 223 -12.67 12.51 -10.32
CA GLY A 223 -12.92 13.17 -11.61
C GLY A 223 -12.33 12.48 -12.84
N LEU A 224 -11.59 11.38 -12.66
CA LEU A 224 -11.13 10.57 -13.78
C LEU A 224 -12.34 9.86 -14.43
N PRO A 225 -12.42 9.82 -15.76
CA PRO A 225 -13.41 8.97 -16.43
C PRO A 225 -13.18 7.52 -16.01
N HIS A 226 -14.26 6.84 -15.61
CA HIS A 226 -14.26 5.39 -15.46
C HIS A 226 -14.59 4.79 -16.82
N THR A 227 -13.59 4.20 -17.48
CA THR A 227 -13.86 3.36 -18.63
C THR A 227 -14.03 1.91 -18.21
N SER A 228 -15.02 1.24 -18.79
CA SER A 228 -15.17 -0.22 -18.72
C SER A 228 -14.26 -0.95 -19.71
N GLN A 229 -13.41 -0.22 -20.45
CA GLN A 229 -12.59 -0.76 -21.52
C GLN A 229 -11.14 -0.94 -21.06
N ALA A 230 -10.69 -2.19 -20.99
CA ALA A 230 -9.28 -2.54 -20.85
C ALA A 230 -8.65 -2.66 -22.24
N VAL A 231 -7.48 -2.07 -22.44
CA VAL A 231 -6.72 -2.07 -23.69
C VAL A 231 -5.41 -2.82 -23.51
N PHE A 232 -4.98 -3.57 -24.52
CA PHE A 232 -3.71 -4.29 -24.50
C PHE A 232 -2.54 -3.28 -24.57
N PRO A 233 -1.45 -3.45 -23.80
CA PRO A 233 -0.43 -2.42 -23.65
C PRO A 233 0.45 -2.15 -24.89
N LEU A 234 0.30 -2.94 -25.96
CA LEU A 234 1.04 -2.82 -27.21
C LEU A 234 0.09 -2.95 -28.42
N PRO A 235 0.34 -2.26 -29.54
CA PRO A 235 -0.50 -2.36 -30.73
C PRO A 235 -0.52 -3.77 -31.33
N GLU A 236 -1.63 -4.15 -31.96
CA GLU A 236 -1.79 -5.44 -32.60
C GLU A 236 -0.70 -5.70 -33.66
N GLY A 237 -0.16 -6.93 -33.66
CA GLY A 237 0.87 -7.35 -34.62
C GLY A 237 2.29 -6.82 -34.35
N THR A 238 2.51 -6.06 -33.27
CA THR A 238 3.83 -5.49 -32.95
C THR A 238 4.63 -6.27 -31.91
N TRP A 239 4.04 -7.31 -31.31
CA TRP A 239 4.59 -7.98 -30.15
C TRP A 239 4.50 -9.51 -30.21
N SER A 240 5.32 -10.19 -29.41
CA SER A 240 5.19 -11.61 -29.10
C SER A 240 5.48 -11.88 -27.62
N ALA A 241 4.69 -12.78 -26.99
CA ALA A 241 4.92 -13.14 -25.58
C ALA A 241 6.20 -13.96 -25.44
N THR A 242 7.13 -13.51 -24.59
CA THR A 242 8.42 -14.18 -24.37
C THR A 242 8.60 -14.72 -22.97
N SER A 243 8.01 -14.09 -21.95
CA SER A 243 8.09 -14.60 -20.58
C SER A 243 6.81 -14.37 -19.80
N ARG A 244 6.46 -15.35 -18.96
CA ARG A 244 5.26 -15.33 -18.12
C ARG A 244 5.59 -14.90 -16.70
N PHE A 245 4.57 -14.47 -15.97
CA PHE A 245 4.65 -14.25 -14.54
C PHE A 245 5.01 -15.55 -13.79
N GLY A 246 5.75 -15.43 -12.69
CA GLY A 246 6.04 -16.55 -11.78
C GLY A 246 7.53 -16.76 -11.50
N MET A 247 7.85 -17.75 -10.69
CA MET A 247 9.23 -18.04 -10.28
C MET A 247 10.05 -18.59 -11.46
N ARG A 248 11.19 -17.95 -11.73
CA ARG A 248 12.15 -18.41 -12.74
C ARG A 248 13.59 -18.04 -12.36
N VAL A 249 14.56 -18.65 -13.03
CA VAL A 249 15.94 -18.14 -13.01
C VAL A 249 15.95 -16.83 -13.78
N ASN A 250 16.34 -15.74 -13.12
CA ASN A 250 16.48 -14.44 -13.76
C ASN A 250 17.61 -14.49 -14.81
N PRO A 251 17.36 -14.08 -16.07
CA PRO A 251 18.32 -14.23 -17.16
C PRO A 251 19.54 -13.29 -17.05
N VAL A 252 19.44 -12.22 -16.24
CA VAL A 252 20.52 -11.26 -16.03
C VAL A 252 21.33 -11.64 -14.79
N THR A 253 20.65 -11.82 -13.65
CA THR A 253 21.32 -12.05 -12.36
C THR A 253 21.64 -13.52 -12.10
N HIS A 254 21.06 -14.45 -12.87
CA HIS A 254 21.19 -15.90 -12.71
C HIS A 254 20.68 -16.44 -11.35
N VAL A 255 19.85 -15.67 -10.66
CA VAL A 255 19.23 -16.04 -9.37
C VAL A 255 17.80 -16.52 -9.57
N TRP A 256 17.37 -17.52 -8.81
CA TRP A 256 15.97 -17.94 -8.73
C TRP A 256 15.14 -16.85 -8.05
N ALA A 257 14.27 -16.17 -8.80
CA ALA A 257 13.51 -15.02 -8.33
C ALA A 257 12.12 -14.98 -8.97
N LEU A 258 11.22 -14.24 -8.34
CA LEU A 258 9.90 -13.96 -8.92
C LEU A 258 10.06 -13.04 -10.13
N HIS A 259 9.51 -13.46 -11.26
CA HIS A 259 9.21 -12.57 -12.36
C HIS A 259 7.86 -11.92 -12.11
N ALA A 260 7.89 -10.65 -11.69
CA ALA A 260 6.72 -9.92 -11.18
C ALA A 260 5.77 -9.42 -12.29
N GLY A 261 5.95 -9.86 -13.53
CA GLY A 261 5.14 -9.43 -14.66
C GLY A 261 5.21 -10.39 -15.84
N VAL A 262 4.76 -9.92 -17.00
CA VAL A 262 4.97 -10.59 -18.30
C VAL A 262 5.95 -9.79 -19.15
N ASP A 263 6.72 -10.50 -19.98
CA ASP A 263 7.60 -9.88 -20.96
C ASP A 263 7.02 -10.05 -22.36
N LEU A 264 6.80 -8.93 -23.04
CA LEU A 264 6.26 -8.86 -24.40
C LEU A 264 7.35 -8.29 -25.32
N ALA A 265 8.00 -9.15 -26.10
CA ALA A 265 9.03 -8.73 -27.04
C ALA A 265 8.41 -7.90 -28.17
N ALA A 266 9.00 -6.74 -28.43
CA ALA A 266 8.58 -5.79 -29.45
C ALA A 266 9.79 -4.96 -29.90
N ALA A 267 9.75 -4.40 -31.11
CA ALA A 267 10.85 -3.57 -31.60
C ALA A 267 11.04 -2.32 -30.73
N ALA A 268 12.29 -1.88 -30.53
CA ALA A 268 12.54 -0.61 -29.83
C ALA A 268 11.84 0.55 -30.57
N GLY A 269 11.21 1.45 -29.82
CA GLY A 269 10.36 2.51 -30.37
C GLY A 269 8.91 2.11 -30.63
N THR A 270 8.52 0.85 -30.38
CA THR A 270 7.10 0.44 -30.46
C THR A 270 6.29 1.22 -29.41
N PRO A 271 5.14 1.81 -29.76
CA PRO A 271 4.29 2.52 -28.80
C PRO A 271 3.83 1.63 -27.64
N VAL A 272 3.94 2.15 -26.42
CA VAL A 272 3.38 1.58 -25.18
C VAL A 272 2.13 2.35 -24.81
N LEU A 273 1.03 1.62 -24.58
CA LEU A 273 -0.30 2.17 -24.38
C LEU A 273 -0.76 2.02 -22.92
N ALA A 274 -1.47 3.03 -22.42
CA ALA A 274 -2.18 2.93 -21.15
C ALA A 274 -3.27 1.85 -21.24
N THR A 275 -3.26 0.88 -20.32
CA THR A 275 -4.15 -0.30 -20.38
C THR A 275 -5.56 0.00 -19.88
N ALA A 276 -5.75 1.12 -19.20
CA ALA A 276 -7.04 1.64 -18.75
C ALA A 276 -6.89 3.15 -18.47
N ASP A 277 -8.02 3.84 -18.31
CA ASP A 277 -8.02 5.22 -17.80
C ASP A 277 -7.33 5.27 -16.43
N GLY A 278 -6.56 6.32 -16.16
CA GLY A 278 -5.82 6.39 -14.91
C GLY A 278 -5.01 7.66 -14.74
N ARG A 279 -4.25 7.70 -13.65
CA ARG A 279 -3.32 8.78 -13.32
C ARG A 279 -1.90 8.24 -13.26
N VAL A 280 -0.96 8.99 -13.83
CA VAL A 280 0.47 8.67 -13.73
C VAL A 280 0.94 8.94 -12.30
N VAL A 281 1.47 7.91 -11.65
CA VAL A 281 2.00 7.98 -10.27
C VAL A 281 3.51 7.77 -10.21
N ALA A 282 4.11 7.27 -11.29
CA ALA A 282 5.55 7.30 -11.51
C ALA A 282 5.86 7.40 -13.01
N ALA A 283 6.88 8.18 -13.37
CA ALA A 283 7.42 8.29 -14.72
C ALA A 283 8.92 8.63 -14.61
N GLY A 284 9.80 7.73 -15.06
CA GLY A 284 11.25 7.91 -15.00
C GLY A 284 12.02 6.67 -14.53
N PRO A 285 13.25 6.83 -14.00
CA PRO A 285 14.09 5.71 -13.58
C PRO A 285 13.44 4.83 -12.49
N GLY A 286 13.47 3.51 -12.69
CA GLY A 286 12.82 2.49 -11.84
C GLY A 286 13.75 1.36 -11.40
N GLY A 287 15.06 1.57 -11.41
CA GLY A 287 16.06 0.58 -11.00
C GLY A 287 16.16 -0.58 -11.99
N GLY A 288 15.94 -1.81 -11.53
CA GLY A 288 16.00 -3.02 -12.38
C GLY A 288 15.02 -3.00 -13.55
N LEU A 289 13.90 -2.27 -13.42
CA LEU A 289 12.93 -2.04 -14.49
C LEU A 289 13.39 -1.02 -15.53
N GLY A 290 14.57 -0.41 -15.40
CA GLY A 290 15.00 0.68 -16.28
C GLY A 290 14.09 1.89 -16.16
N ASN A 291 13.83 2.58 -17.26
CA ASN A 291 12.80 3.62 -17.31
C ASN A 291 11.42 2.98 -17.21
N ARG A 292 10.56 3.59 -16.39
CA ARG A 292 9.28 3.02 -15.99
C ARG A 292 8.18 4.08 -15.96
N ILE A 293 6.98 3.65 -16.35
CA ILE A 293 5.74 4.36 -16.04
C ILE A 293 4.90 3.49 -15.10
N THR A 294 4.23 4.11 -14.14
CA THR A 294 3.24 3.46 -13.30
C THR A 294 1.96 4.27 -13.32
N LEU A 295 0.85 3.61 -13.67
CA LEU A 295 -0.47 4.22 -13.67
C LEU A 295 -1.30 3.66 -12.52
N LEU A 296 -2.08 4.53 -11.89
CA LEU A 296 -3.13 4.15 -10.95
C LEU A 296 -4.47 4.26 -11.65
N HIS A 297 -5.17 3.15 -11.77
CA HIS A 297 -6.48 3.06 -12.40
C HIS A 297 -7.57 3.05 -11.33
N PRO A 298 -8.58 3.91 -11.42
CA PRO A 298 -9.78 3.79 -10.59
C PRO A 298 -10.64 2.65 -11.16
N THR A 299 -10.49 1.44 -10.63
CA THR A 299 -11.15 0.26 -11.18
C THR A 299 -12.59 0.15 -10.67
N GLY A 300 -13.55 0.29 -11.58
CA GLY A 300 -14.89 -0.26 -11.43
C GLY A 300 -14.95 -1.77 -11.69
N THR A 301 -13.91 -2.35 -12.30
CA THR A 301 -13.82 -3.76 -12.67
C THR A 301 -12.36 -4.21 -12.67
N VAL A 302 -11.89 -4.76 -11.54
CA VAL A 302 -11.18 -6.05 -11.40
C VAL A 302 -10.99 -6.24 -9.90
N ALA A 303 -11.27 -7.47 -9.45
CA ALA A 303 -11.38 -7.90 -8.06
C ALA A 303 -10.41 -7.22 -7.06
N SER A 304 -11.00 -6.76 -5.96
CA SER A 304 -10.38 -6.27 -4.71
C SER A 304 -9.62 -4.94 -4.80
N SER A 305 -10.13 -3.93 -4.05
CA SER A 305 -9.76 -2.51 -3.99
C SER A 305 -10.19 -1.68 -5.19
N GLY A 306 -10.77 -0.50 -4.94
CA GLY A 306 -11.28 0.40 -5.98
C GLY A 306 -10.20 1.04 -6.87
N THR A 307 -8.96 0.55 -6.80
CA THR A 307 -7.84 0.97 -7.63
C THR A 307 -6.94 -0.21 -7.99
N VAL A 308 -6.36 -0.21 -9.20
CA VAL A 308 -5.32 -1.15 -9.64
C VAL A 308 -4.16 -0.35 -10.21
N ALA A 309 -2.93 -0.72 -9.87
CA ALA A 309 -1.74 -0.17 -10.49
C ALA A 309 -1.26 -1.04 -11.65
N SER A 310 -0.94 -0.42 -12.78
CA SER A 310 -0.21 -1.05 -13.87
C SER A 310 1.19 -0.45 -13.98
N VAL A 311 2.17 -1.30 -14.29
CA VAL A 311 3.58 -0.93 -14.38
C VAL A 311 4.12 -1.29 -15.75
N TYR A 312 4.81 -0.34 -16.38
CA TYR A 312 5.41 -0.46 -17.71
C TYR A 312 6.91 -0.24 -17.59
N GLY A 313 7.72 -1.29 -17.74
CA GLY A 313 9.18 -1.26 -17.58
C GLY A 313 9.95 -1.36 -18.89
N HIS A 314 11.26 -1.14 -18.78
CA HIS A 314 12.28 -1.18 -19.82
C HIS A 314 12.08 -0.15 -20.94
N LEU A 315 11.42 0.97 -20.63
CA LEU A 315 11.10 1.99 -21.63
C LEU A 315 12.36 2.63 -22.22
N LEU A 316 12.26 3.11 -23.46
CA LEU A 316 13.36 3.73 -24.19
C LEU A 316 13.85 5.01 -23.48
N ASP A 317 15.16 5.29 -23.52
CA ASP A 317 15.68 6.59 -23.08
C ASP A 317 15.11 7.70 -23.96
N GLY A 318 14.43 8.68 -23.34
CA GLY A 318 13.69 9.71 -24.06
C GLY A 318 12.34 9.27 -24.65
N GLY A 319 11.90 8.03 -24.38
CA GLY A 319 10.62 7.49 -24.83
C GLY A 319 9.54 7.47 -23.74
N ILE A 320 9.57 8.37 -22.76
CA ILE A 320 8.47 8.58 -21.81
C ILE A 320 7.72 9.83 -22.28
N HIS A 321 6.42 9.71 -22.52
CA HIS A 321 5.58 10.77 -23.10
C HIS A 321 4.58 11.39 -22.12
N VAL A 322 4.72 11.07 -20.82
CA VAL A 322 3.83 11.53 -19.76
C VAL A 322 4.61 11.90 -18.51
N ASP A 323 4.04 12.82 -17.72
CA ASP A 323 4.59 13.28 -16.45
C ASP A 323 3.79 12.75 -15.25
N VAL A 324 4.43 12.68 -14.08
CA VAL A 324 3.74 12.33 -12.84
C VAL A 324 2.61 13.32 -12.57
N GLY A 325 1.40 12.80 -12.43
CA GLY A 325 0.19 13.57 -12.22
C GLY A 325 -0.72 13.67 -13.44
N ASP A 326 -0.23 13.33 -14.63
CA ASP A 326 -1.04 13.31 -15.84
C ASP A 326 -2.21 12.32 -15.72
N VAL A 327 -3.33 12.73 -16.31
CA VAL A 327 -4.49 11.89 -16.53
C VAL A 327 -4.38 11.28 -17.92
N VAL A 328 -4.46 9.96 -18.00
CA VAL A 328 -4.37 9.22 -19.25
C VAL A 328 -5.65 8.44 -19.54
N ARG A 329 -5.94 8.24 -20.82
CA ARG A 329 -7.04 7.39 -21.28
C ARG A 329 -6.56 6.02 -21.73
N ALA A 330 -7.40 5.01 -21.62
CA ALA A 330 -7.14 3.68 -22.20
C ALA A 330 -6.76 3.80 -23.69
N GLY A 331 -5.66 3.18 -24.10
CA GLY A 331 -5.12 3.27 -25.46
C GLY A 331 -4.28 4.52 -25.76
N GLN A 332 -4.09 5.43 -24.79
CA GLN A 332 -3.17 6.56 -24.94
C GLN A 332 -1.73 6.09 -25.01
N HIS A 333 -0.99 6.61 -25.99
CA HIS A 333 0.46 6.41 -26.11
C HIS A 333 1.17 7.14 -24.98
N ILE A 334 1.75 6.37 -24.04
CA ILE A 334 2.39 6.89 -22.81
C ILE A 334 3.91 6.77 -22.82
N GLY A 335 4.46 5.88 -23.64
CA GLY A 335 5.90 5.70 -23.79
C GLY A 335 6.27 4.77 -24.94
N ASP A 336 7.54 4.42 -25.06
CA ASP A 336 8.06 3.58 -26.13
C ASP A 336 8.85 2.40 -25.57
N VAL A 337 8.70 1.24 -26.21
CA VAL A 337 9.47 0.03 -25.89
C VAL A 337 10.96 0.32 -26.04
N GLY A 338 11.74 -0.07 -25.04
CA GLY A 338 13.19 0.03 -25.04
C GLY A 338 13.83 -1.23 -24.48
N SER A 339 15.04 -1.07 -23.96
CA SER A 339 15.80 -2.14 -23.31
C SER A 339 16.63 -1.61 -22.12
N THR A 340 16.12 -0.59 -21.43
CA THR A 340 16.82 0.05 -20.30
C THR A 340 16.75 -0.82 -19.04
N GLY A 341 17.70 -0.65 -18.11
CA GLY A 341 17.75 -1.45 -16.87
C GLY A 341 18.20 -2.90 -17.10
N ASN A 342 17.63 -3.84 -16.35
CA ASN A 342 18.00 -5.26 -16.41
C ASN A 342 17.25 -5.99 -17.54
N SER A 343 17.52 -5.59 -18.78
CA SER A 343 16.94 -6.19 -19.99
C SER A 343 18.05 -6.68 -20.93
N THR A 344 17.79 -7.79 -21.64
CA THR A 344 18.73 -8.36 -22.62
C THR A 344 18.43 -7.96 -24.06
N ASN A 345 17.16 -7.69 -24.39
CA ASN A 345 16.69 -7.29 -25.72
C ASN A 345 15.44 -6.41 -25.59
N PRO A 346 15.07 -5.62 -26.61
CA PRO A 346 13.87 -4.79 -26.56
C PRO A 346 12.59 -5.57 -26.27
N HIS A 347 11.90 -5.19 -25.19
CA HIS A 347 10.60 -5.74 -24.78
C HIS A 347 9.91 -4.81 -23.78
N LEU A 348 8.59 -4.97 -23.62
CA LEU A 348 7.84 -4.38 -22.52
C LEU A 348 7.76 -5.38 -21.37
N HIS A 349 8.20 -4.97 -20.18
CA HIS A 349 7.85 -5.66 -18.94
C HIS A 349 6.57 -5.04 -18.36
N PHE A 350 5.52 -5.84 -18.20
CA PHE A 350 4.22 -5.37 -17.74
C PHE A 350 3.79 -6.07 -16.44
N GLU A 351 3.44 -5.29 -15.43
CA GLU A 351 2.93 -5.80 -14.15
C GLU A 351 1.55 -5.24 -13.81
N LEU A 352 0.78 -6.00 -13.03
CA LEU A 352 -0.43 -5.53 -12.36
C LEU A 352 -0.30 -5.72 -10.85
N ARG A 353 -0.67 -4.68 -10.10
CA ARG A 353 -0.58 -4.61 -8.64
C ARG A 353 -1.93 -4.16 -8.07
N PRO A 354 -2.68 -5.04 -7.38
CA PRO A 354 -3.98 -4.67 -6.79
C PRO A 354 -3.81 -3.60 -5.71
N GLY A 355 -4.64 -2.56 -5.74
CA GLY A 355 -4.61 -1.46 -4.77
C GLY A 355 -3.73 -0.32 -5.22
N ASP A 356 -2.41 -0.47 -5.02
CA ASP A 356 -1.45 0.61 -5.24
C ASP A 356 -0.09 0.08 -5.77
N PRO A 357 0.79 0.98 -6.27
CA PRO A 357 2.09 0.60 -6.82
C PRO A 357 3.03 -0.15 -5.88
N GLY A 358 2.85 -0.06 -4.56
CA GLY A 358 3.70 -0.71 -3.56
C GLY A 358 3.32 -2.16 -3.28
N ARG A 359 2.17 -2.63 -3.79
CA ARG A 359 1.66 -3.98 -3.56
C ARG A 359 2.37 -5.01 -4.42
N LEU A 360 2.34 -6.27 -3.99
CA LEU A 360 2.89 -7.39 -4.77
C LEU A 360 2.16 -7.50 -6.11
N ALA A 361 2.93 -7.78 -7.15
CA ALA A 361 2.35 -8.03 -8.45
C ALA A 361 1.62 -9.38 -8.48
N ILE A 362 0.53 -9.42 -9.26
CA ILE A 362 -0.22 -10.62 -9.60
C ILE A 362 0.05 -11.02 -11.05
N ASP A 363 -0.34 -12.24 -11.42
CA ASP A 363 -0.30 -12.67 -12.83
C ASP A 363 -1.14 -11.71 -13.69
N PRO A 364 -0.54 -10.95 -14.63
CA PRO A 364 -1.27 -10.04 -15.50
C PRO A 364 -2.05 -10.75 -16.61
N GLN A 365 -1.77 -12.04 -16.88
CA GLN A 365 -2.34 -12.76 -18.02
C GLN A 365 -3.89 -12.73 -18.05
N PRO A 366 -4.62 -12.97 -16.95
CA PRO A 366 -6.09 -12.92 -16.98
C PRO A 366 -6.65 -11.52 -17.32
N TRP A 367 -5.94 -10.45 -16.96
CA TRP A 367 -6.31 -9.10 -17.36
C TRP A 367 -6.05 -8.89 -18.85
N LEU A 368 -4.87 -9.28 -19.33
CA LEU A 368 -4.47 -9.14 -20.72
C LEU A 368 -5.42 -9.89 -21.67
N ASP A 369 -5.87 -11.08 -21.27
CA ASP A 369 -6.83 -11.89 -22.05
C ASP A 369 -8.21 -11.21 -22.17
N ALA A 370 -8.55 -10.31 -21.25
CA ALA A 370 -9.80 -9.54 -21.24
C ALA A 370 -9.69 -8.18 -21.95
N THR A 371 -8.52 -7.81 -22.47
CA THR A 371 -8.29 -6.51 -23.10
C THR A 371 -8.62 -6.49 -24.59
N THR A 372 -8.97 -5.31 -25.10
CA THR A 372 -9.10 -5.03 -26.54
C THR A 372 -7.72 -4.69 -27.12
N GLN A 373 -7.34 -5.27 -28.25
CA GLN A 373 -6.16 -4.83 -29.01
C GLN A 373 -6.51 -3.66 -29.94
N LEU A 374 -5.60 -2.70 -30.05
CA LEU A 374 -5.73 -1.56 -30.97
C LEU A 374 -4.72 -1.70 -32.10
N THR A 375 -5.10 -1.33 -33.31
CA THR A 375 -4.18 -1.18 -34.45
C THR A 375 -3.55 0.22 -34.44
N GLY A 376 -2.41 0.38 -35.14
CA GLY A 376 -1.64 1.63 -35.14
C GLY A 376 -2.42 2.91 -35.54
N ASP A 377 -3.49 2.76 -36.34
CA ASP A 377 -4.30 3.88 -36.81
C ASP A 377 -5.37 4.37 -35.80
N HIS A 378 -5.54 3.66 -34.68
CA HIS A 378 -6.54 3.95 -33.63
C HIS A 378 -5.93 4.38 -32.30
N LEU A 379 -4.63 4.68 -32.27
CA LEU A 379 -3.94 5.11 -31.05
C LEU A 379 -4.34 6.55 -30.68
N LEU A 380 -4.60 6.80 -29.40
CA LEU A 380 -4.74 8.18 -28.91
C LEU A 380 -3.33 8.79 -28.81
N PRO A 381 -3.06 9.94 -29.44
CA PRO A 381 -1.74 10.57 -29.41
C PRO A 381 -1.37 11.03 -28.00
N ALA A 382 -0.07 11.18 -27.74
CA ALA A 382 0.46 11.60 -26.43
C ALA A 382 -0.14 12.94 -25.92
N SER A 383 -0.58 13.83 -26.81
CA SER A 383 -1.16 15.13 -26.46
C SER A 383 -2.67 15.05 -26.18
N ALA A 384 -3.05 14.66 -24.96
CA ALA A 384 -4.44 14.76 -24.48
C ALA A 384 -4.56 15.13 -22.99
N THR A 385 -3.68 15.98 -22.46
CA THR A 385 -3.84 16.55 -21.11
C THR A 385 -4.90 17.66 -21.15
N GLN A 386 -6.18 17.31 -20.92
CA GLN A 386 -7.19 18.32 -20.57
C GLN A 386 -7.05 18.64 -19.08
N ALA A 387 -6.52 19.82 -18.77
CA ALA A 387 -6.62 20.39 -17.43
C ALA A 387 -8.10 20.57 -17.04
N PRO A 388 -8.48 20.34 -15.77
CA PRO A 388 -9.85 20.59 -15.32
C PRO A 388 -10.15 22.09 -15.40
N VAL A 389 -11.09 22.47 -16.26
CA VAL A 389 -11.61 23.84 -16.33
C VAL A 389 -12.55 24.02 -15.13
N CYS A 390 -12.15 24.80 -14.14
CA CYS A 390 -13.07 25.27 -13.09
C CYS A 390 -14.15 26.16 -13.73
N PRO A 391 -15.46 25.90 -13.52
CA PRO A 391 -16.49 26.85 -13.91
C PRO A 391 -16.34 28.11 -13.06
N GLY A 392 -16.11 29.25 -13.73
CA GLY A 392 -15.80 30.52 -13.09
C GLY A 392 -16.90 31.02 -12.17
N LEU A 393 -16.54 31.30 -10.92
CA LEU A 393 -17.16 32.37 -10.13
C LEU A 393 -16.87 33.69 -10.83
N ALA A 394 -17.88 34.24 -11.51
CA ALA A 394 -17.84 35.60 -12.02
C ALA A 394 -17.61 36.56 -10.84
N ARG A 395 -16.47 37.25 -10.85
CA ARG A 395 -16.25 38.43 -10.01
C ARG A 395 -17.22 39.52 -10.45
N ALA A 396 -18.11 39.94 -9.57
CA ALA A 396 -18.74 41.25 -9.66
C ALA A 396 -17.65 42.31 -9.46
N SER A 397 -17.35 43.04 -10.53
CA SER A 397 -16.61 44.30 -10.47
C SER A 397 -17.63 45.43 -10.64
N GLU A 398 -17.57 46.39 -9.72
CA GLU A 398 -18.31 47.64 -9.72
C GLU A 398 -18.22 48.38 -11.06
N ALA A 399 -19.32 49.04 -11.42
CA ALA A 399 -19.31 50.22 -12.28
C ALA A 399 -20.41 51.17 -11.79
N THR A 400 -20.01 52.17 -11.01
CA THR A 400 -20.74 53.42 -10.79
C THR A 400 -20.65 54.26 -12.06
N PRO A 401 -21.65 55.10 -12.34
CA PRO A 401 -21.35 56.50 -12.61
C PRO A 401 -21.90 57.44 -11.52
#